data_AF-A0A060C5N4-F1
#
_entry.id   AF-A0A060C5N4-F1
#
_cell.length_a   1.000
_cell.length_b   1.000
_cell.length_c   1.000
_cell.angle_alpha   90.00
_cell.angle_beta   90.00
_cell.angle_gamma   90.00
#
_symmetry.space_group_name_H-M   'P 1'
#
loop_
_entity.id
_entity.type
_entity.pdbx_description
1 polymer ?
#
loop_
_entity_poly.entity_id
_entity_poly.type
_entity_poly.pdbx_seq_one_letter_code
_entity_poly.pdbx_strand_id
1 'polypeptide(L)'
;DQYVTWAGASKHDDFYTNETCKTGYKNYVKYLLNHVNTYTGIAYKDDPTIMSWELANEPRCQTDATGDTLTNWVTEMSAYVKSIDSNHLLTVGDEGFFNRGGSDFCYNGGSGVDWDRLISLPNIDFERCIFIRTDGARPSTGAYST
;
A
#
# COMPACT_ATOMS: atom_id res chain seq x y z
N ASP A 1 10.61 -7.63 -4.27
CA ASP A 1 11.45 -7.56 -3.04
C ASP A 1 12.69 -6.67 -3.12
N GLN A 2 12.74 -5.66 -3.99
CA GLN A 2 13.99 -4.88 -4.16
C GLN A 2 14.41 -4.11 -2.90
N TYR A 3 13.47 -3.48 -2.19
CA TYR A 3 13.73 -2.80 -0.92
C TYR A 3 14.20 -3.78 0.17
N VAL A 4 13.58 -4.97 0.23
CA VAL A 4 13.96 -6.04 1.16
C VAL A 4 15.39 -6.51 0.89
N THR A 5 15.78 -6.69 -0.37
CA THR A 5 17.16 -7.02 -0.75
C THR A 5 18.13 -5.92 -0.35
N TRP A 6 17.81 -4.64 -0.59
CA TRP A 6 18.67 -3.52 -0.19
C TRP A 6 18.80 -3.37 1.32
N ALA A 7 17.77 -3.75 2.08
CA ALA A 7 17.79 -3.75 3.53
C ALA A 7 18.50 -4.98 4.14
N GLY A 8 18.91 -5.96 3.32
CA GLY A 8 19.46 -7.23 3.81
C GLY A 8 18.43 -8.10 4.54
N ALA A 9 17.14 -7.88 4.29
CA ALA A 9 16.03 -8.66 4.82
C ALA A 9 15.67 -9.83 3.87
N SER A 10 14.73 -10.69 4.26
CA SER A 10 14.58 -12.01 3.61
C SER A 10 13.17 -12.34 3.14
N LYS A 11 12.14 -11.73 3.72
CA LYS A 11 10.74 -11.98 3.36
C LYS A 11 10.14 -10.73 2.74
N HIS A 12 9.26 -10.92 1.75
CA HIS A 12 8.50 -9.84 1.12
C HIS A 12 7.89 -8.88 2.17
N ASP A 13 7.22 -9.45 3.18
CA ASP A 13 6.50 -8.70 4.21
C ASP A 13 7.41 -7.94 5.19
N ASP A 14 8.73 -8.22 5.19
CA ASP A 14 9.71 -7.41 5.93
C ASP A 14 9.73 -5.96 5.40
N PHE A 15 9.22 -5.70 4.19
CA PHE A 15 9.02 -4.35 3.67
C PHE A 15 8.17 -3.47 4.61
N TYR A 16 7.16 -4.05 5.26
CA TYR A 16 6.22 -3.31 6.11
C TYR A 16 6.76 -3.04 7.53
N THR A 17 7.75 -3.82 7.98
CA THR A 17 8.23 -3.78 9.38
C THR A 17 9.67 -3.33 9.51
N ASN A 18 10.52 -3.59 8.50
CA ASN A 18 11.93 -3.24 8.53
C ASN A 18 12.13 -1.72 8.38
N GLU A 19 12.78 -1.09 9.35
CA GLU A 19 12.99 0.36 9.38
C GLU A 19 13.82 0.89 8.21
N THR A 20 14.74 0.10 7.65
CA THR A 20 15.51 0.48 6.46
C THR A 20 14.61 0.52 5.22
N CYS A 21 13.70 -0.45 5.07
CA CYS A 21 12.69 -0.44 4.01
C CYS A 21 11.77 0.77 4.12
N LYS A 22 11.20 1.00 5.31
CA LYS A 22 10.31 2.14 5.59
C LYS A 22 11.01 3.48 5.34
N THR A 23 12.26 3.62 5.78
CA THR A 23 13.06 4.83 5.54
C THR A 23 13.34 5.04 4.05
N GLY A 24 13.70 3.97 3.33
CA GLY A 24 13.91 4.02 1.89
C GLY A 24 12.66 4.49 1.14
N TYR A 25 11.50 3.92 1.48
CA TYR A 25 10.21 4.31 0.91
C TYR A 25 9.89 5.78 1.19
N LYS A 26 10.02 6.23 2.44
CA LYS A 26 9.79 7.64 2.82
C LYS A 26 10.71 8.60 2.07
N ASN A 27 11.99 8.25 1.91
CA ASN A 27 12.94 9.05 1.14
C ASN A 27 12.52 9.17 -0.33
N TYR A 28 12.08 8.08 -0.94
CA TYR A 28 11.59 8.09 -2.32
C TYR A 28 10.33 8.96 -2.46
N VAL A 29 9.34 8.77 -1.59
CA VAL A 29 8.10 9.57 -1.56
C VAL A 29 8.42 11.05 -1.41
N LYS A 30 9.27 11.42 -0.45
CA LYS A 30 9.67 12.82 -0.24
C LYS A 30 10.34 13.41 -1.47
N TYR A 31 11.22 12.64 -2.12
CA TYR A 31 11.87 13.08 -3.36
C TYR A 31 10.84 13.31 -4.48
N LEU A 32 9.93 12.35 -4.69
CA LEU A 32 8.90 12.42 -5.73
C LEU A 32 7.95 13.60 -5.53
N LEU A 33 7.39 13.76 -4.33
CA LEU A 33 6.42 14.83 -4.04
C LEU A 33 7.03 16.24 -4.16
N ASN A 34 8.33 16.38 -3.86
CA ASN A 34 9.04 17.65 -4.02
C ASN A 34 9.72 17.80 -5.39
N HIS A 35 9.57 16.82 -6.29
CA HIS A 35 10.09 16.95 -7.64
C HIS A 35 9.37 18.08 -8.38
N VAL A 36 10.14 19.00 -8.94
CA VAL A 36 9.64 20.08 -9.78
C VAL A 36 9.63 19.59 -11.22
N ASN A 37 8.42 19.50 -11.80
CA ASN A 37 8.24 19.16 -13.19
C ASN A 37 9.04 20.13 -14.07
N THR A 38 9.95 19.62 -14.87
CA THR A 38 10.87 20.44 -15.68
C THR A 38 10.17 21.22 -16.79
N TYR A 39 8.94 20.85 -17.15
CA TYR A 39 8.16 21.50 -18.20
C TYR A 39 7.22 22.58 -17.65
N THR A 40 6.59 22.35 -16.50
CA THR A 40 5.60 23.28 -15.91
C THR A 40 6.22 24.17 -14.82
N GLY A 41 7.34 23.76 -14.22
CA GLY A 41 7.96 24.44 -13.09
C GLY A 41 7.19 24.27 -11.77
N ILE A 42 6.19 23.39 -11.73
CA ILE A 42 5.34 23.13 -10.55
C ILE A 42 5.86 21.87 -9.85
N ALA A 43 5.98 21.91 -8.53
CA ALA A 43 6.28 20.72 -7.73
C ALA A 43 5.08 19.76 -7.77
N TYR A 44 5.31 18.44 -7.83
CA TYR A 44 4.20 17.48 -7.93
C TYR A 44 3.18 17.60 -6.81
N LYS A 45 3.60 17.90 -5.57
CA LYS A 45 2.68 18.18 -4.45
C LYS A 45 1.77 19.40 -4.65
N ASP A 46 2.10 20.29 -5.59
CA ASP A 46 1.38 21.53 -5.90
C ASP A 46 0.71 21.49 -7.29
N ASP A 47 0.81 20.38 -8.05
CA ASP A 47 0.30 20.26 -9.42
C ASP A 47 -1.14 19.72 -9.45
N PRO A 48 -2.16 20.56 -9.75
CA PRO A 48 -3.56 20.16 -9.71
C PRO A 48 -3.97 19.17 -10.81
N THR A 49 -3.07 18.86 -11.76
CA THR A 49 -3.28 17.81 -12.76
C THR A 49 -3.25 16.43 -12.11
N ILE A 50 -2.49 16.27 -11.02
CA ILE A 50 -2.45 15.04 -10.25
C ILE A 50 -3.73 14.99 -9.41
N MET A 51 -4.49 13.91 -9.50
CA MET A 51 -5.71 13.75 -8.70
C MET A 51 -5.41 13.19 -7.31
N SER A 52 -4.59 12.14 -7.28
CA SER A 52 -4.36 11.36 -6.06
C SER A 52 -3.03 10.62 -6.08
N TRP A 53 -2.58 10.23 -4.90
CA TRP A 53 -1.49 9.28 -4.69
C TRP A 53 -2.04 7.93 -4.20
N GLU A 54 -1.41 6.84 -4.64
CA GLU A 54 -1.63 5.51 -4.06
C GLU A 54 -0.37 5.08 -3.30
N LEU A 55 -0.51 4.59 -2.07
CA LEU A 55 0.64 4.21 -1.24
C LEU A 55 1.41 3.02 -1.84
N ALA A 56 0.69 2.01 -2.32
CA ALA A 56 1.26 0.84 -2.97
C ALA A 56 0.22 0.18 -3.89
N ASN A 57 0.68 -0.35 -5.02
CA ASN A 57 -0.18 -1.21 -5.84
C ASN A 57 -0.30 -2.60 -5.22
N GLU A 58 -1.53 -3.05 -4.95
CA GLU A 58 -1.86 -4.40 -4.47
C GLU A 58 -1.02 -4.87 -3.25
N PRO A 59 -0.86 -4.06 -2.18
CA PRO A 59 -0.15 -4.50 -0.99
C PRO A 59 -0.84 -5.70 -0.33
N ARG A 60 -0.05 -6.70 0.07
CA ARG A 60 -0.50 -7.87 0.81
C ARG A 60 0.54 -8.22 1.88
N CYS A 61 0.09 -8.72 3.02
CA CYS A 61 0.95 -9.12 4.13
C CYS A 61 0.52 -10.49 4.66
N GLN A 62 0.74 -11.54 3.86
CA GLN A 62 0.22 -12.88 4.13
C GLN A 62 0.83 -13.54 5.37
N THR A 63 1.96 -13.03 5.86
CA THR A 63 2.54 -13.46 7.13
C THR A 63 1.74 -13.01 8.36
N ASP A 64 0.79 -12.07 8.19
CA ASP A 64 -0.08 -11.56 9.25
C ASP A 64 -1.54 -11.42 8.78
N ALA A 65 -2.32 -12.49 8.96
CA ALA A 65 -3.74 -12.54 8.62
C ALA A 65 -4.64 -11.66 9.53
N THR A 66 -4.11 -11.06 10.61
CA THR A 66 -4.89 -10.13 11.43
C THR A 66 -5.12 -8.79 10.72
N GLY A 67 -4.26 -8.46 9.73
CA GLY A 67 -4.25 -7.18 9.05
C GLY A 67 -3.57 -6.04 9.83
N ASP A 68 -3.03 -6.32 11.03
CA ASP A 68 -2.41 -5.30 11.88
C ASP A 68 -1.14 -4.72 11.26
N THR A 69 -0.27 -5.57 10.71
CA THR A 69 0.99 -5.13 10.12
C THR A 69 0.74 -4.14 8.98
N LEU A 70 -0.18 -4.46 8.07
CA LEU A 70 -0.50 -3.59 6.94
C LEU A 70 -1.23 -2.32 7.40
N THR A 71 -2.20 -2.43 8.32
CA THR A 71 -2.92 -1.27 8.87
C THR A 71 -1.97 -0.27 9.55
N ASN A 72 -1.01 -0.76 10.34
CA ASN A 72 0.00 0.08 10.98
C ASN A 72 0.91 0.75 9.97
N TRP A 73 1.34 0.02 8.94
CA TRP A 73 2.16 0.59 7.86
C TRP A 73 1.40 1.67 7.08
N VAL A 74 0.14 1.42 6.70
CA VAL A 74 -0.70 2.41 6.00
C VAL A 74 -0.94 3.63 6.88
N THR A 75 -1.19 3.45 8.17
CA THR A 75 -1.34 4.56 9.12
C THR A 75 -0.07 5.43 9.15
N GLU A 76 1.11 4.81 9.23
CA GLU A 76 2.40 5.51 9.26
C GLU A 76 2.69 6.24 7.94
N MET A 77 2.52 5.57 6.80
CA MET A 77 2.87 6.12 5.49
C MET A 77 1.87 7.17 5.01
N SER A 78 0.58 6.99 5.30
CA SER A 78 -0.43 7.99 4.95
C SER A 78 -0.23 9.29 5.70
N ALA A 79 0.06 9.22 7.00
CA ALA A 79 0.41 10.40 7.80
C ALA A 79 1.67 11.09 7.27
N TYR A 80 2.67 10.30 6.84
CA TYR A 80 3.90 10.85 6.26
C TYR A 80 3.64 11.58 4.94
N VAL A 81 2.88 10.99 4.01
CA VAL A 81 2.51 11.63 2.74
C VAL A 81 1.74 12.93 2.99
N LYS A 82 0.70 12.89 3.84
CA LYS A 82 -0.11 14.07 4.18
C LYS A 82 0.67 15.18 4.90
N SER A 83 1.78 14.83 5.57
CA SER A 83 2.68 15.83 6.16
C SER A 83 3.51 16.61 5.14
N ILE A 84 3.66 16.09 3.91
CA ILE A 84 4.41 16.71 2.81
C ILE A 84 3.46 17.35 1.80
N ASP A 85 2.35 16.68 1.50
CA ASP A 85 1.34 17.08 0.52
C ASP A 85 -0.05 17.02 1.15
N SER A 86 -0.59 18.21 1.43
CA SER A 86 -1.94 18.39 1.97
C SER A 86 -2.99 18.74 0.89
N ASN A 87 -2.60 18.76 -0.39
CA ASN A 87 -3.45 19.18 -1.51
C ASN A 87 -4.16 17.99 -2.17
N HIS A 88 -3.41 16.90 -2.38
CA HIS A 88 -3.89 15.75 -3.14
C HIS A 88 -4.65 14.72 -2.30
N LEU A 89 -5.55 14.00 -2.96
CA LEU A 89 -6.21 12.84 -2.38
C LEU A 89 -5.20 11.70 -2.18
N LEU A 90 -5.45 10.84 -1.21
CA LEU A 90 -4.61 9.70 -0.89
C LEU A 90 -5.47 8.45 -0.71
N THR A 91 -5.01 7.35 -1.31
CA THR A 91 -5.61 6.02 -1.16
C THR A 91 -4.51 4.98 -0.92
N VAL A 92 -4.91 3.78 -0.49
CA VAL A 92 -3.95 2.68 -0.25
C VAL A 92 -3.47 2.10 -1.57
N GLY A 93 -4.40 1.75 -2.47
CA GLY A 93 -4.13 1.00 -3.71
C GLY A 93 -4.25 -0.51 -3.57
N ASP A 94 -4.91 -1.01 -2.51
CA ASP A 94 -5.16 -2.44 -2.29
C ASP A 94 -6.31 -2.99 -3.16
N GLU A 95 -6.46 -4.31 -3.16
CA GLU A 95 -7.41 -5.03 -4.03
C GLU A 95 -8.84 -5.10 -3.47
N GLY A 96 -9.05 -4.67 -2.23
CA GLY A 96 -10.37 -4.71 -1.58
C GLY A 96 -10.68 -6.03 -0.87
N PHE A 97 -9.68 -6.77 -0.40
CA PHE A 97 -9.92 -8.00 0.37
C PHE A 97 -10.45 -7.69 1.77
N PHE A 98 -11.42 -8.48 2.22
CA PHE A 98 -11.98 -8.35 3.55
C PHE A 98 -11.31 -9.29 4.55
N ASN A 99 -11.42 -8.93 5.84
CA ASN A 99 -11.11 -9.80 6.97
C ASN A 99 -12.36 -10.08 7.82
N ARG A 100 -13.37 -10.68 7.19
CA ARG A 100 -14.70 -10.97 7.79
C ARG A 100 -14.87 -12.45 8.14
N GLY A 101 -13.83 -13.27 7.93
CA GLY A 101 -13.84 -14.72 8.17
C GLY A 101 -14.42 -15.53 7.02
N GLY A 102 -14.67 -16.83 7.27
CA GLY A 102 -15.13 -17.79 6.26
C GLY A 102 -13.99 -18.50 5.52
N SER A 103 -14.33 -19.22 4.45
CA SER A 103 -13.37 -20.04 3.68
C SER A 103 -12.86 -19.39 2.40
N ASP A 104 -13.50 -18.31 1.93
CA ASP A 104 -13.11 -17.60 0.72
C ASP A 104 -11.90 -16.70 0.99
N PHE A 105 -10.83 -16.84 0.21
CA PHE A 105 -9.60 -16.07 0.38
C PHE A 105 -9.83 -14.56 0.30
N CYS A 106 -10.82 -14.11 -0.48
CA CYS A 106 -11.14 -12.70 -0.63
C CYS A 106 -11.84 -12.11 0.61
N TYR A 107 -12.31 -12.96 1.54
CA TYR A 107 -13.08 -12.55 2.72
C TYR A 107 -12.47 -12.99 4.05
N ASN A 108 -11.58 -13.96 4.05
CA ASN A 108 -11.10 -14.61 5.26
C ASN A 108 -9.83 -13.98 5.87
N GLY A 109 -9.34 -12.86 5.33
CA GLY A 109 -8.12 -12.19 5.79
C GLY A 109 -6.81 -12.85 5.37
N GLY A 110 -6.82 -13.91 4.54
CA GLY A 110 -5.62 -14.65 4.14
C GLY A 110 -4.60 -13.84 3.31
N SER A 111 -4.99 -12.68 2.79
CA SER A 111 -4.11 -11.71 2.13
C SER A 111 -3.36 -10.80 3.12
N GLY A 112 -3.78 -10.76 4.39
CA GLY A 112 -3.33 -9.78 5.39
C GLY A 112 -3.88 -8.36 5.17
N VAL A 113 -4.90 -8.22 4.32
CA VAL A 113 -5.62 -6.97 4.08
C VAL A 113 -6.93 -7.01 4.84
N ASP A 114 -7.24 -5.92 5.54
CA ASP A 114 -8.53 -5.69 6.17
C ASP A 114 -9.11 -4.37 5.65
N TRP A 115 -9.83 -4.47 4.54
CA TRP A 115 -10.35 -3.31 3.83
C TRP A 115 -11.23 -2.40 4.71
N ASP A 116 -12.05 -2.97 5.59
CA ASP A 116 -12.93 -2.18 6.47
C ASP A 116 -12.12 -1.30 7.44
N ARG A 117 -10.94 -1.76 7.86
CA ARG A 117 -10.02 -0.97 8.70
C ARG A 117 -9.26 0.07 7.88
N LEU A 118 -8.80 -0.28 6.68
CA LEU A 118 -8.02 0.61 5.83
C LEU A 118 -8.82 1.85 5.39
N ILE A 119 -10.06 1.67 4.92
CA ILE A 119 -10.93 2.79 4.50
C ILE A 119 -11.32 3.70 5.67
N SER A 120 -11.29 3.16 6.90
CA SER A 120 -11.63 3.92 8.11
C SER A 120 -10.48 4.78 8.62
N LEU A 121 -9.30 4.73 8.00
CA LEU A 121 -8.14 5.52 8.43
C LEU A 121 -8.31 7.01 8.07
N PRO A 122 -7.94 7.94 8.98
CA PRO A 122 -8.26 9.36 8.84
C PRO A 122 -7.55 10.07 7.66
N ASN A 123 -6.48 9.48 7.14
CA ASN A 123 -5.67 10.04 6.05
C ASN A 123 -5.93 9.36 4.70
N ILE A 124 -6.91 8.45 4.63
CA ILE A 124 -7.34 7.79 3.40
C ILE A 124 -8.64 8.47 2.95
N ASP A 125 -8.61 9.10 1.78
CA ASP A 125 -9.72 9.95 1.31
C ASP A 125 -10.77 9.16 0.51
N PHE A 126 -10.32 8.09 -0.16
CA PHE A 126 -11.15 7.18 -0.92
C PHE A 126 -10.44 5.83 -1.07
N GLU A 127 -11.19 4.81 -1.49
CA GLU A 127 -10.61 3.51 -1.83
C GLU A 127 -10.57 3.28 -3.33
N ARG A 128 -9.54 2.55 -3.75
CA ARG A 128 -9.43 2.08 -5.13
C ARG A 128 -10.60 1.14 -5.44
N CYS A 129 -11.17 1.28 -6.65
CA CYS A 129 -12.23 0.38 -7.11
C CYS A 129 -11.74 -1.08 -7.07
N ILE A 130 -12.48 -1.92 -6.34
CA ILE A 130 -12.18 -3.33 -6.06
C ILE A 130 -11.72 -4.05 -7.34
N PHE A 131 -10.58 -4.74 -7.25
CA PHE A 131 -10.05 -5.49 -8.39
C PHE A 131 -10.85 -6.78 -8.58
N ILE A 132 -11.94 -6.71 -9.35
CA ILE A 132 -12.76 -7.89 -9.66
C ILE A 132 -12.13 -8.65 -10.84
N ARG A 133 -11.37 -9.71 -10.56
CA ARG A 133 -11.02 -10.71 -11.59
C ARG A 133 -12.21 -11.65 -11.79
N THR A 134 -12.94 -11.48 -12.90
CA THR A 134 -14.08 -12.33 -13.26
C THR A 134 -13.68 -13.64 -13.95
N ASP A 135 -12.39 -13.90 -14.14
CA ASP A 135 -11.87 -15.07 -14.87
C ASP A 135 -11.75 -16.35 -14.03
N GLY A 136 -12.26 -16.35 -12.80
CA GLY A 136 -12.33 -17.55 -11.97
C GLY A 136 -10.97 -18.03 -11.43
N ALA A 137 -9.92 -17.23 -11.57
CA ALA A 137 -8.66 -17.47 -10.90
C ALA A 137 -8.82 -17.21 -9.39
N ARG A 138 -9.19 -18.25 -8.64
CA ARG A 138 -8.85 -18.32 -7.21
C ARG A 138 -7.38 -17.93 -7.08
N PRO A 139 -6.98 -17.08 -6.12
CA PRO A 139 -5.57 -16.91 -5.82
C PRO A 139 -5.02 -18.29 -5.48
N SER A 140 -4.24 -18.83 -6.42
CA SER A 140 -3.73 -20.19 -6.33
C SER A 140 -2.80 -20.26 -5.14
N THR A 141 -3.13 -21.10 -4.17
CA THR A 141 -2.16 -21.71 -3.28
C THR A 141 -1.21 -22.55 -4.14
N GLY A 142 -0.20 -21.91 -4.70
CA GLY A 142 0.85 -22.53 -5.50
C GLY A 142 2.15 -22.45 -4.72
N ALA A 143 2.46 -23.52 -4.01
CA ALA A 143 3.74 -23.73 -3.37
C ALA A 143 4.87 -23.54 -4.39
N TYR A 144 5.92 -22.81 -3.99
CA TYR A 144 7.22 -22.92 -4.64
C TYR A 144 7.72 -24.36 -4.44
N SER A 145 7.75 -25.15 -5.51
CA SER A 145 8.56 -26.36 -5.60
C SER A 145 9.08 -26.55 -7.03
N THR A 146 10.32 -26.13 -7.25
CA THR A 146 11.40 -26.92 -7.87
C THR A 146 12.71 -26.43 -7.28
#